data_AF-A0AAU4IKA4-F1
#
_entry.id   AF-A0AAU4IKA4-F1
#
_cell.length_a   1.000
_cell.length_b   1.000
_cell.length_c   1.000
_cell.angle_alpha   90.00
_cell.angle_beta   90.00
_cell.angle_gamma   90.00
#
_symmetry.space_group_name_H-M   'P 1'
#
loop_
_entity.id
_entity.type
_entity.pdbx_description
1 polymer ?
#
loop_
_entity_poly.entity_id
_entity_poly.type
_entity_poly.pdbx_seq_one_letter_code
_entity_poly.pdbx_strand_id
1 'polypeptide(L)'
;MGTSSTHDSTRGEPLGRSGGRAEPAIPNGNAAHAALPARPRDRVLRAACVVVPPLWTALGVHQAAGTLRHYLRGTGRPYRVDARALLAVPAVRQDVDRRLAEWRRDARALGEPGAYAADSGWRGVLISRRAREGGSADWWLALRGAQYRISGTVRVHEDGSVVSDYRFQVHKSWNFDRGESEFGVPFTPFARLHETGLAREFTVVGEVDGLVDQAAGAGSAEGPRESRPHGGLLVDTPASEG
;
A
#
# COMPACT_ATOMS: atom_id res chain seq x y z
N MET A 1 -21.66 -42.53 12.64
CA MET A 1 -20.49 -42.04 11.88
C MET A 1 -20.83 -40.64 11.40
N GLY A 2 -20.21 -39.64 12.01
CA GLY A 2 -20.45 -38.23 11.72
C GLY A 2 -19.67 -37.77 10.50
N THR A 3 -20.30 -36.93 9.69
CA THR A 3 -19.61 -36.06 8.75
C THR A 3 -19.90 -34.62 9.19
N SER A 4 -18.89 -34.00 9.80
CA SER A 4 -18.87 -32.59 10.13
C SER A 4 -18.98 -31.76 8.84
N SER A 5 -20.11 -31.07 8.67
CA SER A 5 -20.22 -29.96 7.73
C SER A 5 -19.69 -28.71 8.41
N THR A 6 -18.53 -28.24 7.97
CA THR A 6 -17.98 -26.93 8.32
C THR A 6 -18.92 -25.87 7.74
N HIS A 7 -19.76 -25.29 8.59
CA HIS A 7 -20.53 -24.08 8.27
C HIS A 7 -19.59 -22.87 8.32
N ASP A 8 -19.06 -22.49 7.16
CA ASP A 8 -18.46 -21.17 6.95
C ASP A 8 -19.59 -20.15 6.74
N SER A 9 -20.26 -19.78 7.83
CA SER A 9 -21.33 -18.80 7.83
C SER A 9 -20.75 -17.43 8.12
N THR A 10 -20.27 -16.72 7.10
CA THR A 10 -19.97 -15.29 7.21
C THR A 10 -21.26 -14.54 7.56
N ARG A 11 -21.35 -14.00 8.79
CA ARG A 11 -22.54 -13.25 9.24
C ARG A 11 -22.42 -11.78 8.81
N GLY A 12 -23.50 -11.24 8.24
CA GLY A 12 -23.70 -9.79 8.07
C GLY A 12 -23.08 -9.15 6.82
N GLU A 13 -23.37 -7.86 6.63
CA GLU A 13 -22.76 -7.04 5.59
C GLU A 13 -21.26 -6.85 5.88
N PRO A 14 -20.37 -6.89 4.87
CA PRO A 14 -18.93 -6.80 5.09
C PRO A 14 -18.50 -5.48 5.74
N LEU A 15 -17.57 -5.57 6.69
CA LEU A 15 -16.92 -4.43 7.34
C LEU A 15 -16.13 -3.59 6.33
N GLY A 16 -16.13 -2.26 6.50
CA GLY A 16 -15.20 -1.36 5.80
C GLY A 16 -15.59 -0.85 4.41
N ARG A 17 -16.85 -1.03 3.99
CA ARG A 17 -17.36 -0.79 2.63
C ARG A 17 -17.36 0.67 2.14
N SER A 18 -16.78 1.62 2.87
CA SER A 18 -16.78 3.05 2.50
C SER A 18 -15.90 3.41 1.28
N GLY A 19 -15.48 2.42 0.48
CA GLY A 19 -14.49 2.55 -0.60
C GLY A 19 -15.05 2.91 -1.96
N GLY A 20 -14.17 3.44 -2.80
CA GLY A 20 -14.49 3.84 -4.16
C GLY A 20 -14.39 2.70 -5.18
N ARG A 21 -14.66 3.04 -6.44
CA ARG A 21 -14.42 2.17 -7.60
C ARG A 21 -12.96 2.21 -8.03
N ALA A 22 -12.53 1.19 -8.76
CA ALA A 22 -11.22 1.17 -9.40
C ALA A 22 -11.03 2.37 -10.34
N GLU A 23 -9.79 2.79 -10.53
CA GLU A 23 -9.37 3.86 -11.43
C GLU A 23 -9.86 3.56 -12.85
N PRO A 24 -10.36 4.57 -13.59
CA PRO A 24 -10.83 4.37 -14.96
C PRO A 24 -9.73 3.77 -15.86
N ALA A 25 -10.19 2.96 -16.82
CA ALA A 25 -9.34 2.22 -17.74
C ALA A 25 -8.70 3.13 -18.80
N ILE A 26 -7.46 2.82 -19.17
CA ILE A 26 -6.66 3.48 -20.20
C ILE A 26 -7.28 3.25 -21.61
N PRO A 27 -7.19 4.21 -22.56
CA PRO A 27 -6.55 5.53 -22.46
C PRO A 27 -7.50 6.61 -21.90
N ASN A 28 -7.03 7.31 -20.87
CA ASN A 28 -7.71 8.48 -20.32
C ASN A 28 -7.27 9.73 -21.11
N GLY A 29 -8.20 10.48 -21.69
CA GLY A 29 -7.97 11.82 -22.26
C GLY A 29 -7.08 11.95 -23.51
N ASN A 30 -6.27 10.95 -23.87
CA ASN A 30 -5.33 10.98 -24.99
C ASN A 30 -5.90 10.33 -26.27
N ALA A 31 -5.24 10.57 -27.41
CA ALA A 31 -5.53 9.79 -28.61
C ALA A 31 -5.14 8.31 -28.40
N ALA A 32 -5.79 7.41 -29.16
CA ALA A 32 -5.48 5.99 -29.08
C ALA A 32 -4.01 5.69 -29.44
N HIS A 33 -3.51 4.55 -28.96
CA HIS A 33 -2.15 4.10 -29.25
C HIS A 33 -1.88 4.01 -30.75
N ALA A 34 -0.75 4.59 -31.18
CA ALA A 34 -0.33 4.66 -32.59
C ALA A 34 -1.33 5.34 -33.55
N ALA A 35 -2.25 6.17 -33.04
CA ALA A 35 -3.18 6.94 -33.87
C ALA A 35 -2.54 8.13 -34.61
N LEU A 36 -1.35 8.57 -34.19
CA LEU A 36 -0.66 9.73 -34.74
C LEU A 36 0.67 9.37 -35.40
N PRO A 37 1.10 10.09 -36.45
CA PRO A 37 2.43 9.89 -37.02
C PRO A 37 3.53 10.39 -36.08
N ALA A 38 4.58 9.60 -35.93
CA ALA A 38 5.78 9.97 -35.17
C ALA A 38 6.55 11.12 -35.85
N ARG A 39 6.92 12.15 -35.08
CA ARG A 39 7.81 13.24 -35.53
C ARG A 39 9.25 12.97 -35.09
N PRO A 40 10.26 13.61 -35.71
CA PRO A 40 11.66 13.46 -35.30
C PRO A 40 11.88 13.73 -33.80
N ARG A 41 11.24 14.77 -33.25
CA ARG A 41 11.31 15.09 -31.81
C ARG A 41 10.79 13.97 -30.90
N ASP A 42 9.84 13.17 -31.36
CA ASP A 42 9.30 12.05 -30.57
C ASP A 42 10.31 10.90 -30.51
N ARG A 43 11.05 10.67 -31.60
CA ARG A 43 12.15 9.70 -31.64
C ARG A 43 13.32 10.13 -30.78
N VAL A 44 13.66 11.42 -30.79
CA VAL A 44 14.70 11.99 -29.90
C VAL A 44 14.29 11.81 -28.44
N LEU A 45 13.05 12.15 -28.09
CA LEU A 45 12.54 11.94 -26.73
C LEU A 45 12.59 10.46 -26.34
N ARG A 46 12.14 9.55 -27.21
CA ARG A 46 12.23 8.11 -26.96
C ARG A 46 13.67 7.67 -26.71
N ALA A 47 14.62 8.14 -27.52
CA ALA A 47 16.04 7.81 -27.35
C ALA A 47 16.58 8.31 -26.01
N ALA A 48 16.21 9.54 -25.59
CA ALA A 48 16.52 10.06 -24.28
C ALA A 48 15.90 9.22 -23.15
N CYS A 49 14.66 8.77 -23.29
CA CYS A 49 14.02 7.89 -22.31
C CYS A 49 14.68 6.52 -22.23
N VAL A 50 15.27 5.99 -23.31
CA VAL A 50 15.95 4.68 -23.30
C VAL A 50 17.21 4.70 -22.43
N VAL A 51 17.90 5.84 -22.30
CA VAL A 51 19.12 5.93 -21.46
C VAL A 51 18.82 6.13 -19.97
N VAL A 52 17.59 6.50 -19.61
CA VAL A 52 17.21 6.78 -18.21
C VAL A 52 17.15 5.51 -17.33
N PRO A 53 16.47 4.41 -17.74
CA PRO A 53 16.39 3.20 -16.91
C PRO A 53 17.71 2.57 -16.47
N PRO A 54 18.76 2.44 -17.31
CA PRO A 54 20.04 1.91 -16.83
C PRO A 54 20.68 2.83 -15.78
N LEU A 55 20.60 4.16 -15.94
CA LEU A 55 21.08 5.11 -14.94
C LEU A 55 20.31 4.98 -13.61
N TRP A 56 18.98 4.92 -13.66
CA TRP A 56 18.17 4.69 -12.47
C TRP A 56 18.45 3.35 -11.79
N THR A 57 18.67 2.29 -12.57
CA THR A 57 19.07 0.99 -12.03
C THR A 57 20.39 1.07 -11.29
N ALA A 58 21.38 1.79 -11.84
CA ALA A 58 22.68 2.01 -11.19
C ALA A 58 22.58 2.84 -9.90
N LEU A 59 21.57 3.70 -9.79
CA LEU A 59 21.26 4.49 -8.60
C LEU A 59 20.33 3.75 -7.60
N GLY A 60 20.00 2.48 -7.84
CA GLY A 60 19.13 1.69 -6.95
C GLY A 60 17.63 1.98 -7.09
N VAL A 61 17.22 2.72 -8.13
CA VAL A 61 15.83 3.15 -8.38
C VAL A 61 15.17 2.14 -9.34
N HIS A 62 14.99 0.92 -8.85
CA HIS A 62 14.64 -0.24 -9.66
C HIS A 62 13.19 -0.25 -10.12
N GLN A 63 12.24 0.20 -9.29
CA GLN A 63 10.82 0.19 -9.63
C GLN A 63 10.54 1.20 -10.75
N ALA A 64 11.07 2.43 -10.65
CA ALA A 64 10.89 3.44 -11.67
C ALA A 64 11.59 3.06 -12.98
N ALA A 65 12.77 2.45 -12.90
CA ALA A 65 13.45 1.92 -14.09
C ALA A 65 12.62 0.81 -14.75
N GLY A 66 12.00 -0.06 -13.95
CA GLY A 66 11.11 -1.13 -14.41
C GLY A 66 9.89 -0.61 -15.16
N THR A 67 9.15 0.33 -14.56
CA THR A 67 7.95 0.91 -15.18
C THR A 67 8.28 1.69 -16.45
N LEU A 68 9.34 2.50 -16.46
CA LEU A 68 9.76 3.23 -17.66
C LEU A 68 10.25 2.29 -18.78
N ARG A 69 11.00 1.23 -18.46
CA ARG A 69 11.35 0.21 -19.47
C ARG A 69 10.11 -0.44 -20.06
N HIS A 70 9.14 -0.78 -19.22
CA HIS A 70 7.91 -1.41 -19.66
C HIS A 70 7.10 -0.50 -20.58
N TYR A 71 7.01 0.79 -20.23
CA TYR A 71 6.42 1.81 -21.09
C TYR A 71 7.06 1.83 -22.49
N LEU A 72 8.39 1.91 -22.53
CA LEU A 72 9.17 2.02 -23.78
C LEU A 72 9.19 0.74 -24.62
N ARG A 73 8.88 -0.42 -24.03
CA ARG A 73 8.65 -1.67 -24.79
C ARG A 73 7.37 -1.62 -25.62
N GLY A 74 6.43 -0.73 -25.31
CA GLY A 74 5.25 -0.48 -26.15
C GLY A 74 4.21 -1.60 -26.16
N THR A 75 4.27 -2.57 -25.23
CA THR A 75 3.36 -3.73 -25.27
C THR A 75 1.95 -3.43 -24.75
N GLY A 76 1.82 -2.49 -23.80
CA GLY A 76 0.56 -2.20 -23.11
C GLY A 76 0.06 -3.33 -22.21
N ARG A 77 0.82 -4.43 -22.06
CA ARG A 77 0.46 -5.54 -21.17
C ARG A 77 0.48 -5.06 -19.71
N PRO A 78 -0.33 -5.64 -18.81
CA PRO A 78 -0.25 -5.31 -17.39
C PRO A 78 1.17 -5.50 -16.84
N TYR A 79 1.65 -4.53 -16.08
CA TYR A 79 2.91 -4.58 -15.37
C TYR A 79 2.68 -5.07 -13.94
N ARG A 80 3.31 -6.19 -13.57
CA ARG A 80 3.19 -6.75 -12.23
C ARG A 80 4.23 -6.14 -11.31
N VAL A 81 3.77 -5.53 -10.21
CA VAL A 81 4.63 -5.03 -9.13
C VAL A 81 4.69 -6.02 -7.98
N ASP A 82 5.77 -5.95 -7.20
CA ASP A 82 5.84 -6.62 -5.89
C ASP A 82 4.92 -5.88 -4.91
N ALA A 83 3.72 -6.44 -4.70
CA ALA A 83 2.72 -5.87 -3.81
C ALA A 83 3.15 -5.91 -2.33
N ARG A 84 3.99 -6.88 -1.94
CA ARG A 84 4.53 -6.95 -0.58
C ARG A 84 5.54 -5.83 -0.34
N ALA A 85 6.41 -5.56 -1.31
CA ALA A 85 7.34 -4.43 -1.25
C ALA A 85 6.60 -3.08 -1.29
N LEU A 86 5.52 -2.95 -2.07
CA LEU A 86 4.71 -1.74 -2.08
C LEU A 86 3.94 -1.56 -0.76
N LEU A 87 3.40 -2.63 -0.17
CA LEU A 87 2.74 -2.59 1.14
C LEU A 87 3.69 -2.14 2.26
N ALA A 88 4.99 -2.41 2.13
CA ALA A 88 6.01 -1.97 3.08
C ALA A 88 6.33 -0.46 2.96
N VAL A 89 5.85 0.25 1.94
CA VAL A 89 6.05 1.70 1.82
C VAL A 89 5.29 2.42 2.94
N PRO A 90 5.92 3.32 3.71
CA PRO A 90 5.33 3.89 4.93
C PRO A 90 3.94 4.49 4.74
N ALA A 91 3.72 5.27 3.67
CA ALA A 91 2.42 5.87 3.38
C ALA A 91 1.32 4.82 3.10
N VAL A 92 1.68 3.74 2.40
CA VAL A 92 0.77 2.62 2.09
C VAL A 92 0.48 1.84 3.37
N ARG A 93 1.53 1.47 4.11
CA ARG A 93 1.43 0.73 5.37
C ARG A 93 0.55 1.46 6.38
N GLN A 94 0.80 2.74 6.60
CA GLN A 94 0.03 3.56 7.53
C GLN A 94 -1.45 3.64 7.15
N ASP A 95 -1.77 3.77 5.85
CA ASP A 95 -3.16 3.81 5.41
C ASP A 95 -3.85 2.45 5.61
N VAL A 96 -3.18 1.35 5.27
CA VAL A 96 -3.69 -0.01 5.50
C VAL A 96 -3.87 -0.28 7.01
N ASP A 97 -2.92 0.10 7.85
CA ASP A 97 -3.01 -0.07 9.32
C ASP A 97 -4.22 0.67 9.90
N ARG A 98 -4.50 1.87 9.39
CA ARG A 98 -5.69 2.63 9.76
C ARG A 98 -6.97 1.90 9.39
N ARG A 99 -7.02 1.28 8.20
CA ARG A 99 -8.20 0.49 7.77
C ARG A 99 -8.38 -0.77 8.63
N LEU A 100 -7.29 -1.48 8.94
CA LEU A 100 -7.34 -2.65 9.82
C LEU A 100 -7.78 -2.25 11.24
N ALA A 101 -7.33 -1.10 11.75
CA ALA A 101 -7.81 -0.56 13.03
C ALA A 101 -9.31 -0.25 13.03
N GLU A 102 -9.83 0.32 11.94
CA GLU A 102 -11.27 0.53 11.75
C GLU A 102 -12.03 -0.79 11.76
N TRP A 103 -11.58 -1.79 11.00
CA TRP A 103 -12.17 -3.13 11.00
C TRP A 103 -12.21 -3.75 12.40
N ARG A 104 -11.12 -3.65 13.16
CA ARG A 104 -11.07 -4.18 14.54
C ARG A 104 -12.05 -3.45 15.46
N ARG A 105 -12.13 -2.12 15.36
CA ARG A 105 -13.07 -1.32 16.15
C ARG A 105 -14.51 -1.70 15.82
N ASP A 106 -14.83 -1.80 14.54
CA ASP A 106 -16.18 -2.08 14.07
C ASP A 106 -16.60 -3.52 14.44
N ALA A 107 -15.69 -4.50 14.32
CA ALA A 107 -15.93 -5.87 14.78
C ALA A 107 -16.16 -5.96 16.30
N ARG A 108 -15.38 -5.22 17.11
CA ARG A 108 -15.59 -5.16 18.57
C ARG A 108 -16.93 -4.52 18.94
N ALA A 109 -17.38 -3.53 18.18
CA ALA A 109 -18.66 -2.86 18.41
C ALA A 109 -19.86 -3.79 18.16
N LEU A 110 -19.70 -4.85 17.36
CA LEU A 110 -20.72 -5.89 17.19
C LEU A 110 -20.85 -6.78 18.43
N GLY A 111 -19.82 -6.85 19.28
CA GLY A 111 -19.89 -7.46 20.61
C GLY A 111 -20.01 -8.99 20.66
N GLU A 112 -20.05 -9.67 19.52
CA GLU A 112 -20.15 -11.14 19.45
C GLU A 112 -18.84 -11.78 18.96
N PRO A 113 -18.40 -12.90 19.58
CA PRO A 113 -17.38 -13.75 18.98
C PRO A 113 -17.86 -14.28 17.61
N GLY A 114 -16.96 -14.32 16.63
CA GLY A 114 -17.31 -14.76 15.28
C GLY A 114 -16.37 -14.30 14.19
N ALA A 115 -16.69 -14.69 12.96
CA ALA A 115 -15.98 -14.31 11.75
C ALA A 115 -16.81 -13.34 10.90
N TYR A 116 -16.21 -12.21 10.56
CA TYR A 116 -16.82 -11.13 9.80
C TYR A 116 -16.08 -10.93 8.49
N ALA A 117 -16.81 -10.92 7.37
CA ALA A 117 -16.23 -10.53 6.09
C ALA A 117 -15.81 -9.05 6.14
N ALA A 118 -14.69 -8.70 5.52
CA ALA A 118 -14.18 -7.33 5.49
C ALA A 118 -13.63 -6.97 4.11
N ASP A 119 -13.94 -5.77 3.65
CA ASP A 119 -13.54 -5.26 2.34
C ASP A 119 -13.47 -3.73 2.36
N SER A 120 -12.30 -3.17 2.06
CA SER A 120 -12.10 -1.73 2.05
C SER A 120 -12.73 -1.06 0.83
N GLY A 121 -13.11 -1.81 -0.21
CA GLY A 121 -13.24 -1.29 -1.57
C GLY A 121 -11.89 -0.74 -2.10
N TRP A 122 -11.89 -0.11 -3.27
CA TRP A 122 -10.69 0.53 -3.80
C TRP A 122 -10.44 1.87 -3.12
N ARG A 123 -9.17 2.11 -2.75
CA ARG A 123 -8.69 3.29 -2.04
C ARG A 123 -7.48 3.87 -2.73
N GLY A 124 -7.42 5.18 -2.86
CA GLY A 124 -6.24 5.88 -3.38
C GLY A 124 -5.26 6.19 -2.24
N VAL A 125 -3.98 5.97 -2.49
CA VAL A 125 -2.89 6.40 -1.61
C VAL A 125 -1.84 7.14 -2.41
N LEU A 126 -1.44 8.31 -1.89
CA LEU A 126 -0.32 9.07 -2.44
C LEU A 126 0.97 8.64 -1.76
N ILE A 127 2.02 8.42 -2.55
CA ILE A 127 3.34 8.07 -2.07
C ILE A 127 4.14 9.36 -1.99
N SER A 128 4.83 9.59 -0.87
CA SER A 128 5.64 10.80 -0.69
C SER A 128 7.06 10.60 -1.18
N ARG A 129 7.64 11.59 -1.85
CA ARG A 129 9.07 11.61 -2.16
C ARG A 129 9.96 11.65 -0.91
N ARG A 130 9.49 12.31 0.16
CA ARG A 130 10.31 12.76 1.31
C ARG A 130 10.38 11.77 2.46
N ALA A 131 9.70 10.62 2.40
CA ALA A 131 9.87 9.62 3.44
C ALA A 131 11.33 9.12 3.39
N ARG A 132 12.12 9.51 4.38
CA ARG A 132 13.55 9.16 4.51
C ARG A 132 13.77 7.68 4.79
N GLU A 133 12.72 6.94 5.12
CA GLU A 133 12.74 5.52 5.44
C GLU A 133 12.10 4.70 4.30
N GLY A 134 12.78 3.62 3.89
CA GLY A 134 12.17 2.49 3.17
C GLY A 134 11.71 2.72 1.72
N GLY A 135 12.61 3.01 0.78
CA GLY A 135 12.34 2.86 -0.68
C GLY A 135 11.25 3.78 -1.26
N SER A 136 10.76 4.76 -0.50
CA SER A 136 9.61 5.58 -0.87
C SER A 136 9.84 6.47 -2.09
N ALA A 137 11.07 6.92 -2.32
CA ALA A 137 11.43 7.72 -3.49
C ALA A 137 11.38 6.93 -4.81
N ASP A 138 11.76 5.64 -4.79
CA ASP A 138 11.69 4.77 -5.98
C ASP A 138 10.23 4.52 -6.35
N TRP A 139 9.42 4.11 -5.37
CA TRP A 139 7.97 3.92 -5.57
C TRP A 139 7.24 5.21 -5.95
N TRP A 140 7.63 6.35 -5.37
CA TRP A 140 7.11 7.66 -5.77
C TRP A 140 7.43 7.97 -7.23
N LEU A 141 8.66 7.73 -7.67
CA LEU A 141 9.03 7.96 -9.06
C LEU A 141 8.34 6.97 -10.01
N ALA A 142 8.14 5.73 -9.58
CA ALA A 142 7.51 4.68 -10.36
C ALA A 142 6.00 4.91 -10.54
N LEU A 143 5.29 5.25 -9.45
CA LEU A 143 3.83 5.25 -9.39
C LEU A 143 3.22 6.58 -8.94
N ARG A 144 3.92 7.41 -8.15
CA ARG A 144 3.42 8.62 -7.43
C ARG A 144 2.33 8.36 -6.39
N GLY A 145 1.40 7.49 -6.72
CA GLY A 145 0.29 7.01 -5.92
C GLY A 145 -0.32 5.80 -6.62
N ALA A 146 -1.08 5.01 -5.88
CA ALA A 146 -1.74 3.83 -6.43
C ALA A 146 -3.14 3.71 -5.83
N GLN A 147 -3.99 2.92 -6.48
CA GLN A 147 -5.14 2.38 -5.79
C GLN A 147 -4.81 1.03 -5.18
N TYR A 148 -5.35 0.76 -4.01
CA TYR A 148 -5.28 -0.53 -3.37
C TYR A 148 -6.64 -0.97 -2.83
N ARG A 149 -6.76 -2.26 -2.54
CA ARG A 149 -7.89 -2.85 -1.83
C ARG A 149 -7.36 -3.87 -0.85
N ILE A 150 -7.88 -3.83 0.38
CA ILE A 150 -7.75 -4.94 1.32
C ILE A 150 -9.08 -5.66 1.46
N SER A 151 -9.04 -6.97 1.44
CA SER A 151 -10.21 -7.83 1.60
C SER A 151 -9.85 -9.08 2.37
N GLY A 152 -10.75 -9.57 3.23
CA GLY A 152 -10.51 -10.78 3.98
C GLY A 152 -11.53 -11.00 5.10
N THR A 153 -11.06 -11.55 6.21
CA THR A 153 -11.89 -11.96 7.34
C THR A 153 -11.31 -11.43 8.64
N VAL A 154 -12.16 -10.81 9.45
CA VAL A 154 -11.85 -10.38 10.81
C VAL A 154 -12.50 -11.38 11.76
N ARG A 155 -11.71 -11.97 12.65
CA ARG A 155 -12.17 -12.91 13.69
C ARG A 155 -12.08 -12.26 15.05
N VAL A 156 -13.19 -12.29 15.78
CA VAL A 156 -13.28 -11.92 17.20
C VAL A 156 -13.36 -13.21 18.00
N HIS A 157 -12.42 -13.41 18.91
CA HIS A 157 -12.37 -14.58 19.78
C HIS A 157 -13.14 -14.33 21.09
N GLU A 158 -13.47 -15.40 21.81
CA GLU A 158 -14.17 -15.36 23.11
C GLU A 158 -13.42 -14.50 24.16
N ASP A 159 -12.09 -14.44 24.07
CA ASP A 159 -11.24 -13.62 24.95
C ASP A 159 -11.18 -12.13 24.55
N GLY A 160 -11.92 -11.73 23.51
CA GLY A 160 -11.95 -10.37 22.97
C GLY A 160 -10.75 -10.02 22.08
N SER A 161 -9.83 -10.97 21.83
CA SER A 161 -8.76 -10.78 20.84
C SER A 161 -9.32 -10.72 19.42
N VAL A 162 -8.66 -9.94 18.57
CA VAL A 162 -9.11 -9.72 17.18
C VAL A 162 -7.95 -9.98 16.23
N VAL A 163 -8.19 -10.88 15.28
CA VAL A 163 -7.24 -11.28 14.23
C VAL A 163 -7.86 -11.00 12.87
N SER A 164 -7.11 -10.37 11.97
CA SER A 164 -7.55 -10.11 10.60
C SER A 164 -6.64 -10.85 9.61
N ASP A 165 -7.21 -11.76 8.84
CA ASP A 165 -6.58 -12.33 7.65
C ASP A 165 -7.00 -11.51 6.44
N TYR A 166 -6.05 -11.06 5.64
CA TYR A 166 -6.34 -10.20 4.50
C TYR A 166 -5.44 -10.45 3.29
N ARG A 167 -5.99 -10.11 2.14
CA ARG A 167 -5.30 -9.93 0.87
C ARG A 167 -5.11 -8.45 0.63
N PHE A 168 -3.95 -8.06 0.10
CA PHE A 168 -3.68 -6.71 -0.38
C PHE A 168 -3.55 -6.74 -1.91
N GLN A 169 -4.36 -5.95 -2.60
CA GLN A 169 -4.37 -5.81 -4.06
C GLN A 169 -4.03 -4.38 -4.45
N VAL A 170 -3.36 -4.22 -5.59
CA VAL A 170 -2.92 -2.94 -6.13
C VAL A 170 -3.39 -2.82 -7.57
N HIS A 171 -3.89 -1.63 -7.92
CA HIS A 171 -4.25 -1.25 -9.27
C HIS A 171 -3.80 0.19 -9.53
N LYS A 172 -3.26 0.46 -10.71
CA LYS A 172 -3.02 1.82 -11.17
C LYS A 172 -3.09 1.88 -12.69
N SER A 173 -3.77 2.88 -13.23
CA SER A 173 -3.61 3.28 -14.62
C SER A 173 -2.31 4.09 -14.76
N TRP A 174 -1.33 3.54 -15.47
CA TRP A 174 -0.06 4.22 -15.73
C TRP A 174 -0.15 4.93 -17.09
N ASN A 175 -0.62 6.18 -17.04
CA ASN A 175 -0.90 7.05 -18.17
C ASN A 175 -0.29 8.45 -17.99
N PHE A 176 -0.28 9.22 -19.08
CA PHE A 176 0.19 10.60 -19.12
C PHE A 176 -0.86 11.50 -19.75
N ASP A 177 -1.70 12.16 -18.96
CA ASP A 177 -2.76 13.00 -19.53
C ASP A 177 -2.19 14.31 -20.11
N ARG A 178 -2.57 14.64 -21.36
CA ARG A 178 -2.11 15.88 -22.01
C ARG A 178 -2.51 17.13 -21.22
N GLY A 179 -1.62 18.11 -21.23
CA GLY A 179 -1.84 19.39 -20.54
C GLY A 179 -1.58 19.32 -19.04
N GLU A 180 -1.46 18.12 -18.47
CA GLU A 180 -1.02 17.93 -17.11
C GLU A 180 0.51 17.95 -17.01
N SER A 181 0.97 18.21 -15.79
CA SER A 181 2.37 18.15 -15.42
C SER A 181 2.48 17.79 -13.96
N GLU A 182 3.61 17.21 -13.61
CA GLU A 182 3.90 16.86 -12.23
C GLU A 182 5.37 17.17 -11.93
N PHE A 183 5.64 17.86 -10.82
CA PHE A 183 6.98 18.31 -10.42
C PHE A 183 7.76 19.04 -11.54
N GLY A 184 7.06 19.81 -12.38
CA GLY A 184 7.64 20.53 -13.52
C GLY A 184 7.93 19.66 -14.74
N VAL A 185 7.61 18.37 -14.71
CA VAL A 185 7.69 17.47 -15.86
C VAL A 185 6.34 17.47 -16.59
N PRO A 186 6.24 18.03 -17.80
CA PRO A 186 5.01 17.99 -18.58
C PRO A 186 4.72 16.58 -19.05
N PHE A 187 3.45 16.16 -19.00
CA PHE A 187 3.03 14.83 -19.45
C PHE A 187 2.82 14.75 -20.96
N THR A 188 2.50 15.87 -21.61
CA THR A 188 2.25 15.95 -23.06
C THR A 188 3.31 15.26 -23.93
N PRO A 189 4.64 15.42 -23.71
CA PRO A 189 5.64 14.72 -24.51
C PRO A 189 5.58 13.19 -24.34
N PHE A 190 5.29 12.70 -23.14
CA PHE A 190 5.18 11.28 -22.87
C PHE A 190 3.88 10.71 -23.43
N ALA A 191 2.74 11.39 -23.23
CA ALA A 191 1.46 11.06 -23.88
C ALA A 191 1.64 10.85 -25.39
N ARG A 192 2.43 11.74 -26.01
CA ARG A 192 2.71 11.69 -27.44
C ARG A 192 3.50 10.46 -27.88
N LEU A 193 4.33 9.87 -27.02
CA LEU A 193 4.99 8.60 -27.32
C LEU A 193 3.97 7.45 -27.41
N HIS A 194 2.93 7.43 -26.56
CA HIS A 194 1.80 6.50 -26.67
C HIS A 194 1.07 6.67 -27.99
N GLU A 195 0.65 7.90 -28.27
CA GLU A 195 -0.19 8.21 -29.44
C GLU A 195 0.54 7.97 -30.76
N THR A 196 1.88 8.01 -30.76
CA THR A 196 2.71 7.74 -31.94
C THR A 196 3.19 6.29 -32.04
N GLY A 197 2.82 5.43 -31.09
CA GLY A 197 3.22 4.03 -31.05
C GLY A 197 4.69 3.79 -30.68
N LEU A 198 5.37 4.84 -30.18
CA LEU A 198 6.78 4.78 -29.77
C LEU A 198 6.96 4.24 -28.34
N ALA A 199 5.90 4.26 -27.55
CA ALA A 199 5.74 3.67 -26.23
C ALA A 199 4.25 3.32 -26.03
N ARG A 200 3.89 2.66 -24.93
CA ARG A 200 2.48 2.34 -24.66
C ARG A 200 2.18 2.34 -23.17
N GLU A 201 1.18 3.12 -22.79
CA GLU A 201 0.61 3.17 -21.44
C GLU A 201 0.04 1.79 -21.05
N PHE A 202 -0.03 1.51 -19.76
CA PHE A 202 -0.36 0.18 -19.25
C PHE A 202 -0.96 0.24 -17.85
N THR A 203 -1.64 -0.83 -17.45
CA THR A 203 -2.10 -1.00 -16.08
C THR A 203 -1.00 -1.61 -15.21
N VAL A 204 -0.80 -1.08 -14.02
CA VAL A 204 0.00 -1.71 -12.97
C VAL A 204 -0.93 -2.52 -12.08
N VAL A 205 -0.54 -3.76 -11.81
CA VAL A 205 -1.28 -4.67 -10.92
C VAL A 205 -0.32 -5.35 -9.95
N GLY A 206 -0.82 -5.72 -8.77
CA GLY A 206 -0.08 -6.51 -7.81
C GLY A 206 -1.01 -7.10 -6.77
N GLU A 207 -0.62 -8.22 -6.18
CA GLU A 207 -1.37 -8.84 -5.10
C GLU A 207 -0.46 -9.62 -4.15
N VAL A 208 -0.87 -9.69 -2.89
CA VAL A 208 -0.29 -10.56 -1.88
C VAL A 208 -1.40 -11.06 -0.97
N ASP A 209 -1.45 -12.37 -0.78
CA ASP A 209 -2.41 -13.08 0.06
C ASP A 209 -1.77 -13.52 1.39
N GLY A 210 -2.60 -14.02 2.30
CA GLY A 210 -2.15 -14.64 3.55
C GLY A 210 -1.46 -13.66 4.51
N LEU A 211 -1.85 -12.38 4.47
CA LEU A 211 -1.38 -11.40 5.44
C LEU A 211 -2.22 -11.50 6.70
N VAL A 212 -1.56 -11.41 7.85
CA VAL A 212 -2.21 -11.49 9.15
C VAL A 212 -1.90 -10.22 9.92
N ASP A 213 -2.92 -9.64 10.53
CA ASP A 213 -2.82 -8.55 11.50
C ASP A 213 -3.44 -9.03 12.82
N GLN A 214 -2.67 -8.92 13.90
CA GLN A 214 -3.10 -9.29 15.25
C GLN A 214 -2.86 -8.08 16.15
N ALA A 215 -3.91 -7.62 16.83
CA ALA A 215 -3.70 -6.68 17.93
C ALA A 215 -3.08 -7.45 19.09
N ALA A 216 -1.95 -6.98 19.62
CA ALA A 216 -1.42 -7.50 20.88
C ALA A 216 -2.52 -7.39 21.95
N GLY A 217 -2.85 -8.51 22.60
CA GLY A 217 -3.84 -8.56 23.65
C GLY A 217 -3.49 -7.57 24.77
N ALA A 218 -4.47 -6.81 25.23
CA ALA A 218 -4.36 -6.03 26.45
C ALA A 218 -4.32 -7.02 27.63
N GLY A 219 -3.15 -7.59 27.91
CA GLY A 219 -3.03 -8.69 28.87
C GLY A 219 -1.61 -9.14 29.11
N SER A 220 -0.75 -8.23 29.59
CA SER A 220 0.41 -8.52 30.46
C SER A 220 1.06 -7.19 30.90
N ALA A 221 0.32 -6.38 31.64
CA ALA A 221 0.92 -5.43 32.57
C ALA A 221 0.79 -6.08 33.96
N GLU A 222 1.69 -7.01 34.26
CA GLU A 222 1.87 -7.51 35.61
C GLU A 222 2.49 -6.36 36.42
N GLY A 223 1.67 -5.71 37.23
CA GLY A 223 2.08 -4.57 38.06
C GLY A 223 3.18 -4.97 39.04
N PRO A 224 4.08 -4.04 39.43
CA PRO A 224 5.03 -4.32 40.49
C PRO A 224 4.25 -4.54 41.78
N ARG A 225 4.36 -5.74 42.36
CA ARG A 225 3.87 -6.03 43.71
C ARG A 225 4.53 -5.09 44.69
N GLU A 226 3.70 -4.22 45.24
CA GLU A 226 3.97 -3.41 46.41
C GLU A 226 4.30 -4.33 47.59
N SER A 227 5.53 -4.27 48.09
CA SER A 227 5.94 -4.85 49.36
C SER A 227 6.35 -3.73 50.32
N ARG A 228 5.44 -3.40 51.24
CA ARG A 228 5.69 -2.70 52.52
C ARG A 228 5.29 -3.68 53.65
N PRO A 229 5.61 -3.44 54.94
CA PRO A 229 6.80 -2.81 55.53
C PRO A 229 7.33 -3.62 56.76
N HIS A 230 8.60 -3.45 57.13
CA HIS A 230 9.11 -3.60 58.51
C HIS A 230 10.18 -2.51 58.65
N GLY A 231 10.21 -1.62 59.63
CA GLY A 231 9.77 -1.71 61.01
C GLY A 231 10.99 -1.41 61.88
N GLY A 232 11.22 -0.12 62.17
CA GLY A 232 12.01 0.43 63.30
C GLY A 232 13.52 0.15 63.37
N LEU A 233 14.34 1.19 63.47
CA LEU A 233 14.87 1.67 64.76
C LEU A 233 15.70 2.96 64.56
N LEU A 234 15.44 3.95 65.43
CA LEU A 234 16.32 5.09 65.74
C LEU A 234 17.74 4.63 66.09
N VAL A 235 18.77 5.36 65.66
CA VAL A 235 19.88 5.82 66.52
C VAL A 235 20.43 7.16 66.00
N ASP A 236 20.63 8.09 66.94
CA ASP A 236 21.23 9.43 66.84
C ASP A 236 22.69 9.50 66.32
N THR A 237 23.01 10.59 65.61
CA THR A 237 24.12 11.59 65.74
C THR A 237 25.48 11.11 66.34
N PRO A 238 26.70 11.56 65.90
CA PRO A 238 26.99 12.97 65.60
C PRO A 238 28.01 13.33 64.49
N ALA A 239 28.10 14.64 64.29
CA ALA A 239 29.05 15.39 63.48
C ALA A 239 30.53 15.07 63.79
N SER A 240 31.37 15.14 62.75
CA SER A 240 32.75 15.59 62.90
C SER A 240 33.27 16.19 61.57
N GLU A 241 34.25 17.07 61.73
CA GLU A 241 34.77 18.09 60.82
C GLU A 241 35.61 17.53 59.66
N GLY A 242 35.78 18.37 58.63
CA GLY A 242 36.68 18.18 57.49
C GLY A 242 36.35 19.12 56.34
#